data_AF-A0A1E7NEY5-F1
#
_entry.id   AF-A0A1E7NEY5-F1
#
_cell.length_a   1.000
_cell.length_b   1.000
_cell.length_c   1.000
_cell.angle_alpha   90.00
_cell.angle_beta   90.00
_cell.angle_gamma   90.00
#
_symmetry.space_group_name_H-M   'P 1'
#
loop_
_entity.id
_entity.type
_entity.pdbx_description
1 polymer ?
#
loop_
_entity_poly.entity_id
_entity_poly.type
_entity_poly.pdbx_seq_one_letter_code
_entity_poly.pdbx_strand_id
1 'polypeptide(L)'
;MNGLRHRIRSRLASLAGVVALLAAVLAVLAVLAVLAGVTAGTANAAPAAAPARAAVSAQAAAGIGWICNGAPVTPGYVLTSHTNSGCNGAGMWWQTPVRDGIWTCATSPIPAGYVLSGHNPTGCDGYDSWYMRLPVDGLWTCGTSPIPPGYVITQHAGSGMGCANIDAWFMQRARDGLWVCAGSPIPPGYVTTGHNINGCGGIGSWFEVVARPGLLVCPNVPIPPGYRLGNYSGSGCNGLGGWYLLLS
;
A
#
# COMPACT_ATOMS: atom_id res chain seq x y z
N MET A 1 73.10 2.66 2.13
CA MET A 1 72.68 3.78 3.00
C MET A 1 71.67 4.72 2.31
N ASN A 2 70.50 4.23 1.85
CA ASN A 2 69.51 5.06 1.10
C ASN A 2 68.05 4.98 1.61
N GLY A 3 67.80 4.41 2.79
CA GLY A 3 66.44 4.14 3.29
C GLY A 3 65.79 5.19 4.21
N LEU A 4 66.52 6.24 4.62
CA LEU A 4 66.05 7.14 5.70
C LEU A 4 65.58 8.53 5.22
N ARG A 5 65.81 8.91 3.96
CA ARG A 5 65.46 10.26 3.46
C ARG A 5 64.01 10.41 2.99
N HIS A 6 63.25 9.31 2.84
CA HIS A 6 61.89 9.36 2.28
C HIS A 6 60.77 9.56 3.31
N ARG A 7 61.00 9.31 4.61
CA ARG A 7 59.94 9.39 5.64
C ARG A 7 59.74 10.78 6.27
N ILE A 8 60.61 11.75 6.03
CA ILE A 8 60.52 13.08 6.64
C ILE A 8 59.74 14.08 5.75
N ARG A 9 59.68 13.85 4.43
CA ARG A 9 58.98 14.75 3.50
C ARG A 9 57.45 14.62 3.51
N SER A 10 56.89 13.53 4.05
CA SER A 10 55.43 13.30 4.00
C SER A 10 54.64 13.95 5.15
N ARG A 11 55.28 14.44 6.22
CA ARG A 11 54.57 15.05 7.37
C ARG A 11 54.45 16.57 7.33
N LEU A 12 55.08 17.25 6.37
CA LEU A 12 54.99 18.71 6.23
C LEU A 12 53.87 19.18 5.30
N ALA A 13 53.30 18.30 4.47
CA ALA A 13 52.19 18.65 3.57
C ALA A 13 50.81 18.64 4.26
N SER A 14 50.66 17.99 5.42
CA SER A 14 49.35 17.83 6.08
C SER A 14 48.98 18.98 7.04
N LEU A 15 49.91 19.88 7.36
CA LEU A 15 49.66 21.01 8.28
C LEU A 15 49.28 22.32 7.56
N ALA A 16 49.63 22.47 6.27
CA ALA A 16 49.28 23.66 5.49
C ALA A 16 47.80 23.68 5.05
N GLY A 17 47.17 22.52 4.84
CA GLY A 17 45.78 22.43 4.39
C GLY A 17 44.74 22.75 5.47
N VAL A 18 45.05 22.50 6.75
CA VAL A 18 44.10 22.70 7.86
C VAL A 18 43.97 24.19 8.23
N VAL A 19 45.03 24.99 8.05
CA VAL A 19 45.02 26.43 8.37
C VAL A 19 44.23 27.24 7.32
N ALA A 20 44.21 26.81 6.06
CA ALA A 20 43.42 27.48 5.00
C ALA A 20 41.90 27.27 5.16
N LEU A 21 41.47 26.12 5.70
CA LEU A 21 40.04 25.82 5.89
C LEU A 21 39.41 26.63 7.03
N LEU A 22 40.18 26.92 8.10
CA LEU A 22 39.71 27.69 9.25
C LEU A 22 39.53 29.19 8.96
N ALA A 23 40.32 29.77 8.06
CA ALA A 23 40.18 31.17 7.66
C ALA A 23 38.92 31.43 6.79
N ALA A 24 38.49 30.45 6.00
CA ALA A 24 37.30 30.57 5.15
C ALA A 24 35.99 30.51 5.95
N VAL A 25 35.93 29.74 7.03
CA VAL A 25 34.74 29.59 7.87
C VAL A 25 34.45 30.86 8.70
N LEU A 26 35.49 31.59 9.12
CA LEU A 26 35.33 32.86 9.85
C LEU A 26 34.84 34.02 8.97
N ALA A 27 35.14 34.03 7.67
CA ALA A 27 34.67 35.07 6.75
C ALA A 27 33.17 34.95 6.41
N VAL A 28 32.62 33.74 6.37
CA VAL A 28 31.20 33.50 6.04
C VAL A 28 30.28 33.88 7.23
N LEU A 29 30.75 33.76 8.46
CA LEU A 29 30.00 34.16 9.66
C LEU A 29 29.90 35.69 9.85
N ALA A 30 30.81 36.48 9.28
CA ALA A 30 30.76 37.94 9.35
C ALA A 30 29.73 38.57 8.38
N VAL A 31 29.27 37.85 7.37
CA VAL A 31 28.29 38.34 6.38
C VAL A 31 26.84 38.19 6.87
N LEU A 32 26.57 37.37 7.90
CA LEU A 32 25.23 37.18 8.45
C LEU A 32 24.78 38.26 9.47
N ALA A 33 25.65 39.20 9.86
CA ALA A 33 25.35 40.14 10.95
C ALA A 33 24.87 41.55 10.52
N VAL A 34 24.72 41.82 9.21
CA VAL A 34 24.50 43.21 8.71
C VAL A 34 23.10 43.48 8.13
N LEU A 35 22.12 42.58 8.31
CA LEU A 35 20.72 42.86 7.86
C LEU A 35 19.65 42.77 8.96
N ALA A 36 20.02 43.06 10.21
CA ALA A 36 19.05 43.42 11.26
C ALA A 36 18.77 44.94 11.23
N GLY A 37 18.09 45.40 10.17
CA GLY A 37 17.60 46.77 10.03
C GLY A 37 16.12 46.87 10.38
N VAL A 38 15.81 47.36 11.58
CA VAL A 38 14.47 47.76 12.03
C VAL A 38 13.98 48.97 11.25
N THR A 39 12.81 48.87 10.62
CA THR A 39 11.93 50.02 10.37
C THR A 39 10.50 49.64 10.73
N ALA A 40 9.95 50.35 11.70
CA ALA A 40 8.52 50.36 12.00
C ALA A 40 7.83 51.20 10.92
N GLY A 41 6.95 50.57 10.15
CA GLY A 41 6.10 51.23 9.18
C GLY A 41 4.72 50.58 9.22
N THR A 42 3.73 51.28 9.77
CA THR A 42 2.32 50.91 9.68
C THR A 42 1.84 51.17 8.26
N ALA A 43 2.07 50.21 7.36
CA ALA A 43 1.41 50.13 6.08
C ALA A 43 0.40 48.98 6.15
N ASN A 44 -0.86 49.29 5.87
CA ASN A 44 -1.89 48.28 5.65
C ASN A 44 -1.44 47.40 4.47
N ALA A 45 -0.85 46.26 4.79
CA ALA A 45 -0.57 45.23 3.82
C ALA A 45 -1.92 44.70 3.32
N ALA A 46 -2.23 44.96 2.05
CA ALA A 46 -3.14 44.10 1.31
C ALA A 46 -2.69 42.66 1.54
N PRO A 47 -3.59 41.70 1.83
CA PRO A 47 -3.19 40.34 2.12
C PRO A 47 -2.32 39.85 0.96
N ALA A 48 -1.05 39.57 1.27
CA ALA A 48 -0.14 38.94 0.33
C ALA A 48 -0.85 37.68 -0.16
N ALA A 49 -1.07 37.60 -1.47
CA ALA A 49 -1.63 36.41 -2.09
C ALA A 49 -0.80 35.22 -1.59
N ALA A 50 -1.42 34.35 -0.79
CA ALA A 50 -0.78 33.14 -0.31
C ALA A 50 -0.16 32.44 -1.53
N PRO A 51 1.07 31.89 -1.43
CA PRO A 51 1.69 31.23 -2.58
C PRO A 51 0.70 30.22 -3.14
N ALA A 52 0.53 30.13 -4.46
CA ALA A 52 -0.49 29.27 -5.08
C ALA A 52 -0.44 27.80 -4.58
N ARG A 53 0.73 27.34 -4.09
CA ARG A 53 0.91 26.08 -3.36
C ARG A 53 0.06 25.97 -2.08
N ALA A 54 -0.07 27.04 -1.30
CA ALA A 54 -0.89 27.12 -0.10
C ALA A 54 -2.39 27.27 -0.41
N ALA A 55 -2.75 27.94 -1.50
CA ALA A 55 -4.16 28.10 -1.89
C ALA A 55 -4.77 26.79 -2.42
N VAL A 56 -4.08 26.09 -3.33
CA VAL A 56 -4.54 24.80 -3.87
C VAL A 56 -4.56 23.71 -2.79
N SER A 57 -3.61 23.73 -1.85
CA SER A 57 -3.63 22.81 -0.70
C SER A 57 -4.72 23.15 0.33
N ALA A 58 -5.07 24.44 0.51
CA ALA A 58 -6.18 24.84 1.39
C ALA A 58 -7.56 24.52 0.81
N GLN A 59 -7.75 24.61 -0.51
CA GLN A 59 -9.02 24.25 -1.19
C GLN A 59 -9.23 22.73 -1.22
N ALA A 60 -8.17 21.96 -1.35
CA ALA A 60 -8.21 20.50 -1.21
C ALA A 60 -8.49 20.03 0.23
N ALA A 61 -8.02 20.77 1.23
CA ALA A 61 -8.33 20.50 2.63
C ALA A 61 -9.84 20.64 2.96
N ALA A 62 -10.63 21.25 2.07
CA ALA A 62 -12.08 21.41 2.19
C ALA A 62 -12.91 20.28 1.54
N GLY A 63 -12.27 19.19 1.10
CA GLY A 63 -12.95 17.97 0.67
C GLY A 63 -12.89 17.73 -0.84
N ILE A 64 -13.41 18.61 -1.70
CA ILE A 64 -13.45 18.36 -3.15
C ILE A 64 -12.56 19.34 -3.90
N GLY A 65 -11.75 18.86 -4.85
CA GLY A 65 -11.00 19.75 -5.72
C GLY A 65 -9.75 19.13 -6.35
N TRP A 66 -8.97 19.97 -7.03
CA TRP A 66 -7.66 19.60 -7.55
C TRP A 66 -6.60 19.63 -6.43
N ILE A 67 -5.78 18.58 -6.35
CA ILE A 67 -4.58 18.51 -5.51
C ILE A 67 -3.33 18.38 -6.39
N CYS A 68 -2.23 18.99 -5.98
CA CYS A 68 -0.96 18.79 -6.67
C CYS A 68 -0.47 17.35 -6.54
N ASN A 69 0.29 16.88 -7.52
CA ASN A 69 0.96 15.60 -7.44
C ASN A 69 1.82 15.49 -6.15
N GLY A 70 1.73 14.35 -5.46
CA GLY A 70 2.38 14.10 -4.17
C GLY A 70 1.71 14.73 -2.94
N ALA A 71 0.65 15.53 -3.11
CA ALA A 71 -0.14 16.00 -1.97
C ALA A 71 -0.93 14.82 -1.34
N PRO A 72 -1.12 14.82 0.00
CA PRO A 72 -1.93 13.79 0.65
C PRO A 72 -3.38 13.86 0.19
N VAL A 73 -3.98 12.69 -0.06
CA VAL A 73 -5.41 12.57 -0.36
C VAL A 73 -6.20 12.68 0.93
N THR A 74 -7.29 13.43 0.91
CA THR A 74 -8.16 13.62 2.07
C THR A 74 -8.75 12.27 2.50
N PRO A 75 -8.80 11.92 3.81
CA PRO A 75 -9.47 10.70 4.25
C PRO A 75 -10.93 10.64 3.77
N GLY A 76 -11.32 9.50 3.17
CA GLY A 76 -12.65 9.33 2.57
C GLY A 76 -12.78 9.85 1.13
N TYR A 77 -11.68 10.32 0.53
CA TYR A 77 -11.63 10.78 -0.85
C TYR A 77 -10.75 9.89 -1.73
N VAL A 78 -11.00 9.97 -3.03
CA VAL A 78 -10.32 9.20 -4.07
C VAL A 78 -10.02 10.09 -5.27
N LEU A 79 -8.99 9.73 -6.04
CA LEU A 79 -8.58 10.47 -7.23
C LEU A 79 -9.31 9.92 -8.46
N THR A 80 -9.96 10.77 -9.25
CA THR A 80 -10.81 10.34 -10.38
C THR A 80 -10.45 10.96 -11.73
N SER A 81 -9.55 11.95 -11.75
CA SER A 81 -9.05 12.56 -12.99
C SER A 81 -7.65 13.15 -12.76
N HIS A 82 -6.92 13.35 -13.85
CA HIS A 82 -5.57 13.89 -13.83
C HIS A 82 -5.40 14.93 -14.93
N THR A 83 -4.64 15.99 -14.65
CA THR A 83 -4.19 16.90 -15.70
C THR A 83 -2.76 17.34 -15.47
N ASN A 84 -2.00 17.43 -16.58
CA ASN A 84 -0.61 17.90 -16.58
C ASN A 84 -0.48 19.42 -16.47
N SER A 85 -1.55 20.18 -16.72
CA SER A 85 -1.50 21.66 -16.76
C SER A 85 -1.52 22.34 -15.38
N GLY A 86 -1.54 21.56 -14.30
CA GLY A 86 -1.62 22.05 -12.93
C GLY A 86 -0.30 22.14 -12.18
N CYS A 87 -0.29 22.92 -11.10
CA CYS A 87 0.81 22.99 -10.13
C CYS A 87 2.17 23.29 -10.75
N ASN A 88 2.26 24.37 -11.54
CA ASN A 88 3.45 24.76 -12.30
C ASN A 88 3.96 23.66 -13.26
N GLY A 89 3.04 22.91 -13.86
CA GLY A 89 3.35 21.81 -14.79
C GLY A 89 3.72 20.48 -14.13
N ALA A 90 3.66 20.39 -12.79
CA ALA A 90 3.91 19.14 -12.07
C ALA A 90 2.73 18.14 -12.13
N GLY A 91 1.59 18.58 -12.66
CA GLY A 91 0.35 17.83 -12.71
C GLY A 91 -0.47 17.95 -11.43
N MET A 92 -1.76 17.69 -11.56
CA MET A 92 -2.73 17.69 -10.47
C MET A 92 -3.75 16.58 -10.65
N TRP A 93 -4.29 16.12 -9.51
CA TRP A 93 -5.30 15.08 -9.42
C TRP A 93 -6.60 15.66 -8.90
N TRP A 94 -7.73 15.27 -9.48
CA TRP A 94 -9.04 15.65 -8.98
C TRP A 94 -9.49 14.65 -7.93
N GLN A 95 -9.69 15.10 -6.68
CA GLN A 95 -10.23 14.27 -5.61
C GLN A 95 -11.74 14.49 -5.42
N THR A 96 -12.46 13.39 -5.19
CA THR A 96 -13.91 13.37 -4.88
C THR A 96 -14.22 12.41 -3.74
N PRO A 97 -15.36 12.56 -3.03
CA PRO A 97 -15.71 11.64 -1.95
C PRO A 97 -15.89 10.24 -2.53
N VAL A 98 -15.41 9.24 -1.80
CA VAL A 98 -15.61 7.84 -2.19
C VAL A 98 -17.12 7.51 -2.22
N ARG A 99 -17.52 6.75 -3.23
CA ARG A 99 -18.86 6.17 -3.36
C ARG A 99 -18.76 4.81 -4.03
N ASP A 100 -19.79 3.99 -3.86
CA ASP A 100 -19.89 2.72 -4.55
C ASP A 100 -19.96 2.91 -6.07
N GLY A 101 -19.30 2.04 -6.81
CA GLY A 101 -19.25 2.06 -8.28
C GLY A 101 -18.56 3.30 -8.86
N ILE A 102 -17.29 3.51 -8.52
CA ILE A 102 -16.50 4.66 -9.00
C ILE A 102 -15.21 4.21 -9.71
N TRP A 103 -14.88 4.87 -10.82
CA TRP A 103 -13.57 4.75 -11.44
C TRP A 103 -12.59 5.69 -10.75
N THR A 104 -11.47 5.14 -10.29
CA THR A 104 -10.40 5.88 -9.62
C THR A 104 -9.08 5.71 -10.36
N CYS A 105 -8.23 6.72 -10.36
CA CYS A 105 -6.91 6.63 -10.94
C CYS A 105 -6.04 5.64 -10.16
N ALA A 106 -5.06 5.01 -10.82
CA ALA A 106 -4.23 3.98 -10.19
C ALA A 106 -3.42 4.44 -8.97
N THR A 107 -3.13 5.75 -8.88
CA THR A 107 -2.46 6.37 -7.74
C THR A 107 -3.39 6.70 -6.58
N SER A 108 -4.71 6.54 -6.76
CA SER A 108 -5.69 6.77 -5.71
C SER A 108 -5.51 5.76 -4.57
N PRO A 109 -5.64 6.17 -3.30
CA PRO A 109 -5.79 5.21 -2.22
C PRO A 109 -7.05 4.37 -2.44
N ILE A 110 -7.02 3.12 -1.95
CA ILE A 110 -8.18 2.23 -1.87
C ILE A 110 -8.73 2.37 -0.44
N PRO A 111 -9.91 2.99 -0.24
CA PRO A 111 -10.49 3.10 1.09
C PRO A 111 -10.83 1.74 1.68
N ALA A 112 -10.75 1.63 3.00
CA ALA A 112 -11.08 0.40 3.71
C ALA A 112 -12.51 -0.07 3.37
N GLY A 113 -12.67 -1.36 3.12
CA GLY A 113 -13.96 -1.96 2.78
C GLY A 113 -14.35 -1.87 1.30
N TYR A 114 -13.52 -1.27 0.43
CA TYR A 114 -13.71 -1.31 -1.02
C TYR A 114 -12.81 -2.35 -1.67
N VAL A 115 -13.22 -2.79 -2.87
CA VAL A 115 -12.48 -3.73 -3.72
C VAL A 115 -12.36 -3.20 -5.13
N LEU A 116 -11.35 -3.68 -5.85
CA LEU A 116 -11.14 -3.39 -7.27
C LEU A 116 -11.74 -4.53 -8.11
N SER A 117 -12.62 -4.18 -9.04
CA SER A 117 -13.36 -5.17 -9.86
C SER A 117 -13.27 -4.92 -11.36
N GLY A 118 -12.57 -3.87 -11.77
CA GLY A 118 -12.28 -3.57 -13.16
C GLY A 118 -11.01 -2.77 -13.30
N HIS A 119 -10.40 -2.84 -14.47
CA HIS A 119 -9.20 -2.10 -14.83
C HIS A 119 -9.39 -1.49 -16.21
N ASN A 120 -9.00 -0.24 -16.37
CA ASN A 120 -8.96 0.46 -17.65
C ASN A 120 -7.60 1.17 -17.76
N PRO A 121 -6.70 0.67 -18.64
CA PRO A 121 -5.33 1.18 -18.76
C PRO A 121 -5.23 2.56 -19.41
N THR A 122 -6.34 3.08 -19.97
CA THR A 122 -6.40 4.40 -20.61
C THR A 122 -7.43 5.31 -19.94
N GLY A 123 -7.78 5.03 -18.69
CA GLY A 123 -8.64 5.89 -17.88
C GLY A 123 -7.92 7.17 -17.42
N CYS A 124 -8.53 7.91 -16.49
CA CYS A 124 -7.93 9.10 -15.85
C CYS A 124 -7.06 9.98 -16.76
N ASP A 125 -7.59 10.35 -17.93
CA ASP A 125 -6.91 11.22 -18.90
C ASP A 125 -5.59 10.62 -19.46
N GLY A 126 -5.58 9.30 -19.72
CA GLY A 126 -4.48 8.57 -20.34
C GLY A 126 -3.62 7.74 -19.39
N TYR A 127 -4.08 7.53 -18.15
CA TYR A 127 -3.43 6.74 -17.10
C TYR A 127 -4.25 5.50 -16.74
N ASP A 128 -3.64 4.58 -15.99
CA ASP A 128 -4.37 3.44 -15.44
C ASP A 128 -5.47 3.89 -14.47
N SER A 129 -6.61 3.21 -14.53
CA SER A 129 -7.72 3.42 -13.61
C SER A 129 -8.35 2.10 -13.19
N TRP A 130 -8.90 2.08 -11.98
CA TRP A 130 -9.54 0.93 -11.36
C TRP A 130 -11.00 1.23 -11.08
N TYR A 131 -11.85 0.23 -11.32
CA TYR A 131 -13.24 0.30 -10.92
C TYR A 131 -13.39 -0.22 -9.50
N MET A 132 -13.74 0.70 -8.60
CA MET A 132 -13.84 0.46 -7.18
C MET A 132 -15.30 0.38 -6.73
N ARG A 133 -15.61 -0.61 -5.90
CA ARG A 133 -16.96 -0.87 -5.39
C ARG A 133 -16.95 -1.55 -4.03
N LEU A 134 -18.09 -1.58 -3.37
CA LEU A 134 -18.30 -2.38 -2.18
C LEU A 134 -18.31 -3.87 -2.53
N PRO A 135 -17.79 -4.73 -1.64
CA PRO A 135 -17.76 -6.16 -1.85
C PRO A 135 -19.17 -6.73 -1.81
N VAL A 136 -19.46 -7.62 -2.75
CA VAL A 136 -20.67 -8.46 -2.73
C VAL A 136 -20.26 -9.91 -2.86
N ASP A 137 -21.11 -10.81 -2.39
CA ASP A 137 -20.86 -12.24 -2.50
C ASP A 137 -20.90 -12.67 -3.98
N GLY A 138 -19.88 -13.42 -4.41
CA GLY A 138 -19.75 -13.87 -5.80
C GLY A 138 -19.23 -12.80 -6.76
N LEU A 139 -18.33 -11.95 -6.30
CA LEU A 139 -17.71 -10.90 -7.11
C LEU A 139 -16.34 -11.33 -7.63
N TRP A 140 -16.08 -11.11 -8.91
CA TRP A 140 -14.71 -11.14 -9.44
C TRP A 140 -14.00 -9.82 -9.12
N THR A 141 -12.83 -9.92 -8.49
CA THR A 141 -11.96 -8.80 -8.15
C THR A 141 -10.63 -8.93 -8.87
N CYS A 142 -9.98 -7.79 -9.16
CA CYS A 142 -8.68 -7.77 -9.79
C CYS A 142 -7.59 -8.33 -8.86
N GLY A 143 -6.48 -8.79 -9.45
CA GLY A 143 -5.37 -9.43 -8.74
C GLY A 143 -4.79 -8.64 -7.58
N THR A 144 -4.81 -7.32 -7.70
CA THR A 144 -4.29 -6.34 -6.74
C THR A 144 -5.33 -5.84 -5.73
N SER A 145 -6.58 -6.31 -5.85
CA SER A 145 -7.64 -5.89 -4.94
C SER A 145 -7.37 -6.41 -3.52
N PRO A 146 -7.59 -5.58 -2.48
CA PRO A 146 -7.67 -6.10 -1.12
C PRO A 146 -8.83 -7.09 -0.99
N ILE A 147 -8.71 -8.01 -0.03
CA ILE A 147 -9.77 -8.96 0.34
C ILE A 147 -10.40 -8.45 1.65
N PRO A 148 -11.68 -8.03 1.66
CA PRO A 148 -12.32 -7.52 2.86
C PRO A 148 -12.49 -8.61 3.94
N PRO A 149 -12.52 -8.23 5.23
CA PRO A 149 -12.80 -9.18 6.31
C PRO A 149 -14.10 -9.95 6.10
N GLY A 150 -14.08 -11.26 6.37
CA GLY A 150 -15.24 -12.15 6.19
C GLY A 150 -15.45 -12.64 4.75
N TYR A 151 -14.62 -12.21 3.80
CA TYR A 151 -14.59 -12.76 2.45
C TYR A 151 -13.37 -13.66 2.24
N VAL A 152 -13.53 -14.62 1.34
CA VAL A 152 -12.53 -15.60 0.93
C VAL A 152 -12.48 -15.68 -0.58
N ILE A 153 -11.35 -16.12 -1.13
CA ILE A 153 -11.20 -16.41 -2.55
C ILE A 153 -11.50 -17.87 -2.80
N THR A 154 -12.38 -18.18 -3.75
CA THR A 154 -12.76 -19.57 -4.08
C THR A 154 -12.43 -19.97 -5.51
N GLN A 155 -12.12 -19.01 -6.38
CA GLN A 155 -11.62 -19.28 -7.73
C GLN A 155 -10.57 -18.27 -8.17
N HIS A 156 -9.76 -18.69 -9.14
CA HIS A 156 -8.76 -17.89 -9.80
C HIS A 156 -8.95 -18.02 -11.31
N ALA A 157 -8.95 -16.88 -11.99
CA ALA A 157 -8.83 -16.81 -13.43
C ALA A 157 -7.54 -16.06 -13.72
N GLY A 158 -6.61 -16.73 -14.41
CA GLY A 158 -5.35 -16.12 -14.81
C GLY A 158 -5.54 -14.97 -15.80
N SER A 159 -4.43 -14.29 -16.09
CA SER A 159 -4.33 -13.20 -17.06
C SER A 159 -5.12 -13.49 -18.36
N GLY A 160 -6.16 -12.70 -18.61
CA GLY A 160 -6.94 -12.75 -19.86
C GLY A 160 -8.47 -12.87 -19.71
N MET A 161 -9.00 -13.15 -18.50
CA MET A 161 -10.44 -13.39 -18.30
C MET A 161 -11.16 -12.43 -17.34
N GLY A 162 -10.50 -11.35 -16.88
CA GLY A 162 -11.10 -10.42 -15.92
C GLY A 162 -10.75 -8.95 -16.16
N CYS A 163 -9.92 -8.39 -15.27
CA CYS A 163 -9.59 -6.96 -15.22
C CYS A 163 -8.58 -6.54 -16.29
N ALA A 164 -8.99 -6.51 -17.56
CA ALA A 164 -8.17 -6.07 -18.70
C ALA A 164 -6.79 -6.76 -18.76
N ASN A 165 -6.81 -8.10 -18.84
CA ASN A 165 -5.64 -8.99 -18.89
C ASN A 165 -4.83 -9.13 -17.58
N ILE A 166 -5.35 -8.62 -16.46
CA ILE A 166 -4.80 -8.87 -15.13
C ILE A 166 -5.50 -10.09 -14.52
N ASP A 167 -4.80 -10.83 -13.67
CA ASP A 167 -5.36 -11.91 -12.87
C ASP A 167 -6.64 -11.45 -12.14
N ALA A 168 -7.58 -12.37 -11.98
CA ALA A 168 -8.83 -12.12 -11.30
C ALA A 168 -9.11 -13.23 -10.28
N TRP A 169 -9.65 -12.81 -9.14
CA TRP A 169 -10.01 -13.67 -8.03
C TRP A 169 -11.51 -13.63 -7.83
N PHE A 170 -12.13 -14.80 -7.67
CA PHE A 170 -13.54 -14.89 -7.34
C PHE A 170 -13.70 -14.90 -5.84
N MET A 171 -14.37 -13.88 -5.33
CA MET A 171 -14.52 -13.63 -3.91
C MET A 171 -15.94 -13.96 -3.44
N GLN A 172 -16.03 -14.65 -2.31
CA GLN A 172 -17.29 -15.03 -1.67
C GLN A 172 -17.26 -14.74 -0.17
N ARG A 173 -18.43 -14.58 0.43
CA ARG A 173 -18.55 -14.58 1.90
C ARG A 173 -18.20 -15.95 2.43
N ALA A 174 -17.37 -15.97 3.46
CA ALA A 174 -16.97 -17.17 4.17
C ALA A 174 -18.19 -17.89 4.73
N ARG A 175 -18.20 -19.21 4.57
CA ARG A 175 -19.24 -20.10 5.08
C ARG A 175 -18.67 -21.52 5.20
N ASP A 176 -19.31 -22.30 6.06
CA ASP A 176 -18.91 -23.68 6.32
C ASP A 176 -18.93 -24.53 5.04
N GLY A 177 -17.85 -25.27 4.78
CA GLY A 177 -17.77 -26.22 3.67
C GLY A 177 -17.37 -25.61 2.32
N LEU A 178 -16.55 -24.56 2.32
CA LEU A 178 -16.01 -23.96 1.09
C LEU A 178 -14.63 -24.51 0.72
N TRP A 179 -14.37 -24.67 -0.57
CA TRP A 179 -13.00 -24.75 -1.07
C TRP A 179 -12.49 -23.33 -1.32
N VAL A 180 -11.48 -22.92 -0.56
CA VAL A 180 -10.83 -21.62 -0.68
C VAL A 180 -9.47 -21.78 -1.35
N CYS A 181 -9.08 -20.84 -2.21
CA CYS A 181 -7.80 -20.87 -2.89
C CYS A 181 -6.63 -20.78 -1.89
N ALA A 182 -5.51 -21.42 -2.20
CA ALA A 182 -4.29 -21.21 -1.42
C ALA A 182 -3.91 -19.72 -1.45
N GLY A 183 -3.58 -19.17 -0.28
CA GLY A 183 -3.34 -17.72 -0.10
C GLY A 183 -4.60 -16.90 0.22
N SER A 184 -5.80 -17.47 0.14
CA SER A 184 -7.01 -16.84 0.71
C SER A 184 -6.85 -16.64 2.22
N PRO A 185 -7.34 -15.52 2.80
CA PRO A 185 -7.43 -15.39 4.25
C PRO A 185 -8.32 -16.48 4.83
N ILE A 186 -8.01 -16.92 6.05
CA ILE A 186 -8.85 -17.80 6.86
C ILE A 186 -9.55 -16.93 7.90
N PRO A 187 -10.88 -16.75 7.83
CA PRO A 187 -11.61 -15.90 8.77
C PRO A 187 -11.59 -16.45 10.21
N PRO A 188 -11.75 -15.58 11.23
CA PRO A 188 -11.84 -16.02 12.62
C PRO A 188 -12.93 -17.07 12.83
N GLY A 189 -12.60 -18.14 13.57
CA GLY A 189 -13.51 -19.25 13.86
C GLY A 189 -13.55 -20.35 12.78
N TYR A 190 -12.84 -20.17 11.68
CA TYR A 190 -12.68 -21.20 10.64
C TYR A 190 -11.32 -21.89 10.74
N VAL A 191 -11.26 -23.11 10.23
CA VAL A 191 -10.05 -23.92 10.04
C VAL A 191 -10.11 -24.60 8.68
N THR A 192 -8.98 -25.09 8.17
CA THR A 192 -8.98 -25.92 6.96
C THR A 192 -8.69 -27.38 7.30
N THR A 193 -9.34 -28.32 6.61
CA THR A 193 -9.31 -29.77 6.92
C THR A 193 -9.00 -30.66 5.72
N GLY A 194 -8.94 -30.08 4.52
CA GLY A 194 -8.57 -30.77 3.28
C GLY A 194 -7.71 -29.89 2.39
N HIS A 195 -6.97 -30.52 1.48
CA HIS A 195 -6.10 -29.83 0.53
C HIS A 195 -6.27 -30.44 -0.86
N ASN A 196 -6.54 -29.65 -1.89
CA ASN A 196 -6.60 -30.12 -3.27
C ASN A 196 -5.63 -29.30 -4.13
N ILE A 197 -4.53 -29.92 -4.54
CA ILE A 197 -3.46 -29.30 -5.33
C ILE A 197 -3.92 -28.79 -6.70
N ASN A 198 -4.94 -29.41 -7.29
CA ASN A 198 -5.47 -29.01 -8.59
C ASN A 198 -6.62 -27.99 -8.48
N GLY A 199 -7.00 -27.60 -7.27
CA GLY A 199 -8.05 -26.62 -7.04
C GLY A 199 -7.63 -25.21 -7.44
N CYS A 200 -8.61 -24.33 -7.62
CA CYS A 200 -8.40 -22.92 -7.92
C CYS A 200 -7.46 -22.65 -9.11
N GLY A 201 -7.73 -23.29 -10.26
CA GLY A 201 -6.93 -23.10 -11.47
C GLY A 201 -5.48 -23.60 -11.35
N GLY A 202 -5.23 -24.59 -10.47
CA GLY A 202 -3.91 -25.20 -10.28
C GLY A 202 -3.03 -24.54 -9.21
N ILE A 203 -3.53 -23.51 -8.51
CA ILE A 203 -2.83 -22.88 -7.38
C ILE A 203 -2.89 -23.75 -6.11
N GLY A 204 -3.90 -24.61 -6.04
CA GLY A 204 -4.25 -25.35 -4.85
C GLY A 204 -5.40 -24.70 -4.10
N SER A 205 -6.11 -25.52 -3.33
CA SER A 205 -7.23 -25.08 -2.52
C SER A 205 -7.29 -25.84 -1.21
N TRP A 206 -7.87 -25.21 -0.20
CA TRP A 206 -8.07 -25.74 1.12
C TRP A 206 -9.56 -25.84 1.42
N PHE A 207 -9.97 -26.92 2.06
CA PHE A 207 -11.36 -27.08 2.47
C PHE A 207 -11.57 -26.42 3.82
N GLU A 208 -12.26 -25.28 3.82
CA GLU A 208 -12.56 -24.44 4.97
C GLU A 208 -13.88 -24.86 5.63
N VAL A 209 -13.84 -25.00 6.95
CA VAL A 209 -14.99 -25.35 7.80
C VAL A 209 -14.94 -24.57 9.11
N VAL A 210 -16.09 -24.43 9.76
CA VAL A 210 -16.18 -23.87 11.11
C VAL A 210 -15.46 -24.79 12.09
N ALA A 211 -14.63 -24.22 12.94
CA ALA A 211 -13.87 -24.95 13.95
C ALA A 211 -14.80 -25.72 14.90
N ARG A 212 -14.56 -27.02 15.04
CA ARG A 212 -15.28 -27.93 15.93
C ARG A 212 -14.32 -28.99 16.47
N PRO A 213 -14.51 -29.49 17.71
CA PRO A 213 -13.66 -30.53 18.26
C PRO A 213 -13.72 -31.81 17.41
N GLY A 214 -12.59 -32.51 17.28
CA GLY A 214 -12.47 -33.74 16.51
C GLY A 214 -12.16 -33.55 15.03
N LEU A 215 -12.15 -32.32 14.51
CA LEU A 215 -11.70 -32.06 13.14
C LEU A 215 -10.19 -32.30 13.00
N LEU A 216 -9.79 -32.95 11.92
CA LEU A 216 -8.37 -33.03 11.52
C LEU A 216 -8.02 -31.78 10.72
N VAL A 217 -7.29 -30.85 11.32
CA VAL A 217 -6.93 -29.57 10.70
C VAL A 217 -5.59 -29.65 9.98
N CYS A 218 -5.48 -28.95 8.86
CA CYS A 218 -4.27 -28.90 8.04
C CYS A 218 -3.15 -28.07 8.68
N PRO A 219 -1.91 -28.21 8.18
CA PRO A 219 -0.80 -27.38 8.64
C PRO A 219 -0.99 -25.90 8.35
N ASN A 220 -0.34 -25.06 9.16
CA ASN A 220 -0.32 -23.59 9.02
C ASN A 220 -1.70 -22.91 9.09
N VAL A 221 -2.66 -23.55 9.76
CA VAL A 221 -3.99 -22.99 10.01
C VAL A 221 -3.98 -22.23 11.35
N PRO A 222 -4.51 -20.98 11.39
CA PRO A 222 -4.74 -20.29 12.65
C PRO A 222 -5.70 -21.07 13.54
N ILE A 223 -5.33 -21.31 14.80
CA ILE A 223 -6.17 -22.04 15.75
C ILE A 223 -7.07 -21.04 16.49
N PRO A 224 -8.41 -21.16 16.38
CA PRO A 224 -9.30 -20.24 17.07
C PRO A 224 -9.18 -20.32 18.60
N PRO A 225 -9.47 -19.23 19.32
CA PRO A 225 -9.53 -19.25 20.78
C PRO A 225 -10.44 -20.36 21.31
N GLY A 226 -10.04 -21.01 22.41
CA GLY A 226 -10.78 -22.14 22.99
C GLY A 226 -10.43 -23.51 22.41
N TYR A 227 -9.53 -23.58 21.43
CA TYR A 227 -9.02 -24.83 20.87
C TYR A 227 -7.51 -25.00 21.05
N ARG A 228 -7.05 -26.24 20.99
CA ARG A 228 -5.63 -26.63 20.91
C ARG A 228 -5.43 -27.77 19.93
N LEU A 229 -4.18 -27.94 19.49
CA LEU A 229 -3.78 -29.07 18.67
C LEU A 229 -3.53 -30.32 19.52
N GLY A 230 -4.07 -31.45 19.07
CA GLY A 230 -3.91 -32.76 19.67
C GLY A 230 -3.01 -33.68 18.85
N ASN A 231 -3.40 -34.94 18.75
CA ASN A 231 -2.63 -35.97 18.05
C ASN A 231 -2.44 -35.62 16.57
N TYR A 232 -1.26 -35.95 16.04
CA TYR A 232 -0.92 -35.79 14.64
C TYR A 232 -1.37 -37.02 13.82
N SER A 233 -1.77 -36.79 12.57
CA SER A 233 -2.03 -37.83 11.56
C SER A 233 -1.29 -37.48 10.27
N GLY A 234 -0.43 -38.38 9.78
CA GLY A 234 0.31 -38.18 8.54
C GLY A 234 -0.53 -38.31 7.27
N SER A 235 -1.72 -38.91 7.34
CA SER A 235 -2.63 -39.03 6.20
C SER A 235 -3.55 -37.81 6.02
N GLY A 236 -3.49 -36.83 6.93
CA GLY A 236 -4.29 -35.62 6.86
C GLY A 236 -4.00 -34.78 5.62
N CYS A 237 -5.02 -34.04 5.15
CA CYS A 237 -4.90 -33.02 4.11
C CYS A 237 -4.17 -33.52 2.85
N ASN A 238 -4.60 -34.67 2.33
CA ASN A 238 -4.01 -35.34 1.17
C ASN A 238 -2.50 -35.63 1.32
N GLY A 239 -2.11 -36.12 2.51
CA GLY A 239 -0.75 -36.57 2.80
C GLY A 239 0.20 -35.48 3.28
N LEU A 240 -0.28 -34.25 3.46
CA LEU A 240 0.49 -33.17 4.08
C LEU A 240 0.57 -33.28 5.61
N GLY A 241 -0.24 -34.18 6.19
CA GLY A 241 -0.39 -34.31 7.61
C GLY A 241 -1.44 -33.35 8.18
N GLY A 242 -1.75 -33.52 9.46
CA GLY A 242 -2.68 -32.66 10.18
C GLY A 242 -2.77 -33.02 11.66
N TRP A 243 -3.46 -32.19 12.43
CA TRP A 243 -3.64 -32.37 13.87
C TRP A 243 -5.11 -32.39 14.22
N TYR A 244 -5.50 -33.22 15.19
CA TYR A 244 -6.86 -33.18 15.70
C TYR A 244 -7.07 -31.92 16.53
N LEU A 245 -8.16 -31.20 16.25
CA LEU A 245 -8.58 -30.04 17.00
C LEU A 245 -9.29 -30.49 18.28
N LEU A 246 -8.80 -30.05 19.43
CA LEU A 246 -9.35 -30.36 20.75
C LEU A 246 -9.83 -29.09 21.44
N LEU A 247 -10.77 -29.21 22.38
CA LEU A 247 -11.11 -28.10 23.28
C LEU A 247 -9.95 -27.87 24.25
N SER A 248 -9.64 -26.59 24.47
CA SER A 248 -8.62 -26.15 25.43
C SER A 248 -9.12 -26.23 26.86
#